data_AF-A0A954H9Z0-F1
#
_entry.id   AF-A0A954H9Z0-F1
#
_cell.length_a   1.000
_cell.length_b   1.000
_cell.length_c   1.000
_cell.angle_alpha   90.00
_cell.angle_beta   90.00
_cell.angle_gamma   90.00
#
_symmetry.space_group_name_H-M   'P 1'
#
loop_
_entity.id
_entity.type
_entity.pdbx_description
1 polymer ?
#
loop_
_entity_poly.entity_id
_entity_poly.type
_entity_poly.pdbx_seq_one_letter_code
_entity_poly.pdbx_strand_id
1 'polypeptide(L)'
;RALTLVLAWMWLVVGVISLLMMFVLGPSPLKVIANNENAPPQMILVTQVIMLGTLGCMYLFLPGIFILFYQSKHVKATCDYHDPHVRWTDKCPLPVLALSLMLASGAFSMIYSASYGFVVPFFGILLKGVAGALLILIISLLFAYLSWATYKLKMAAWWGTIAVYVLFGVSTIITFSRFSMLDFYREMNFPDEQLRILEKTGVLENMNMPLMVGVGVAVFVGYMLWVRKYFVAQVVASGDS
;
A
#
# COMPACT_ATOMS: atom_id res chain seq x y z
N ARG A 1 -19.97 5.39 -8.27
CA ARG A 1 -19.54 6.41 -7.27
C ARG A 1 -18.71 5.84 -6.12
N ALA A 2 -19.22 4.89 -5.31
CA ALA A 2 -18.51 4.38 -4.13
C ALA A 2 -17.10 3.84 -4.44
N LEU A 3 -16.97 3.02 -5.49
CA LEU A 3 -15.66 2.49 -5.92
C LEU A 3 -14.68 3.59 -6.30
N THR A 4 -15.10 4.56 -7.12
CA THR A 4 -14.26 5.69 -7.54
C THR A 4 -13.78 6.49 -6.33
N LEU A 5 -14.66 6.71 -5.36
CA LEU A 5 -14.30 7.43 -4.14
C LEU A 5 -13.29 6.64 -3.29
N VAL A 6 -13.48 5.33 -3.13
CA VAL A 6 -12.53 4.46 -2.42
C VAL A 6 -11.18 4.46 -3.11
N LEU A 7 -11.14 4.26 -4.43
CA LEU A 7 -9.90 4.26 -5.21
C LEU A 7 -9.19 5.62 -5.13
N ALA A 8 -9.92 6.74 -5.15
CA ALA A 8 -9.33 8.06 -5.01
C ALA A 8 -8.72 8.28 -3.61
N TRP A 9 -9.37 7.79 -2.54
CA TRP A 9 -8.79 7.81 -1.19
C TRP A 9 -7.55 6.92 -1.07
N MET A 10 -7.59 5.71 -1.62
CA MET A 10 -6.42 4.81 -1.63
C MET A 10 -5.25 5.45 -2.39
N TRP A 11 -5.53 6.05 -3.55
CA TRP A 11 -4.53 6.78 -4.32
C TRP A 11 -3.94 7.96 -3.53
N LEU A 12 -4.79 8.79 -2.90
CA LEU A 12 -4.32 9.91 -2.09
C LEU A 12 -3.43 9.45 -0.94
N VAL A 13 -3.85 8.43 -0.19
CA VAL A 13 -3.08 7.90 0.95
C VAL A 13 -1.73 7.36 0.49
N VAL A 14 -1.70 6.55 -0.57
CA VAL A 14 -0.45 6.03 -1.15
C VAL A 14 0.43 7.19 -1.63
N GLY A 15 -0.15 8.20 -2.26
CA GLY A 15 0.56 9.39 -2.74
C GLY A 15 1.18 10.20 -1.60
N VAL A 16 0.42 10.47 -0.55
CA VAL A 16 0.91 11.17 0.66
C VAL A 16 2.05 10.39 1.30
N ILE A 17 1.89 9.09 1.51
CA ILE A 17 2.94 8.24 2.10
C ILE A 17 4.18 8.26 1.21
N SER A 18 4.03 8.10 -0.11
CA SER A 18 5.15 8.08 -1.05
C SER A 18 5.92 9.40 -1.05
N LEU A 19 5.21 10.53 -1.05
CA LEU A 19 5.82 11.86 -0.96
C LEU A 19 6.54 12.06 0.38
N LEU A 20 5.90 11.71 1.49
CA LEU A 20 6.53 11.77 2.82
C LEU A 20 7.81 10.93 2.88
N MET A 21 7.77 9.71 2.36
CA MET A 21 8.94 8.83 2.28
C MET A 21 10.05 9.43 1.42
N MET A 22 9.71 10.07 0.29
CA MET A 22 10.69 10.76 -0.55
C MET A 22 11.39 11.89 0.21
N PHE A 23 10.66 12.66 1.04
CA PHE A 23 11.23 13.74 1.84
C PHE A 23 12.03 13.26 3.06
N VAL A 24 11.64 12.12 3.67
CA VAL A 24 12.27 11.58 4.88
C VAL A 24 13.48 10.69 4.58
N LEU A 25 13.38 9.81 3.56
CA LEU A 25 14.38 8.78 3.26
C LEU A 25 15.32 9.17 2.12
N GLY A 26 14.87 10.05 1.21
CA GLY A 26 15.70 10.49 0.10
C GLY A 26 16.84 11.38 0.59
N PRO A 27 18.07 11.29 0.04
CA PRO A 27 18.86 12.51 -0.08
C PRO A 27 17.95 13.53 -0.77
N SER A 28 17.88 14.76 -0.25
CA SER A 28 17.04 15.77 -0.91
C SER A 28 17.32 15.71 -2.41
N PRO A 29 16.32 15.77 -3.30
CA PRO A 29 16.56 15.72 -4.74
C PRO A 29 17.65 16.72 -5.17
N LEU A 30 17.79 17.81 -4.41
CA LEU A 30 18.91 18.74 -4.38
C LEU A 30 20.30 18.09 -4.26
N LYS A 31 20.55 17.17 -3.32
CA LYS A 31 21.84 16.48 -3.12
C LYS A 31 22.19 15.52 -4.26
N VAL A 32 21.20 14.83 -4.83
CA VAL A 32 21.44 13.90 -5.97
C VAL A 32 21.83 14.67 -7.22
N ILE A 33 21.16 15.79 -7.47
CA ILE A 33 21.44 16.62 -8.65
C ILE A 33 22.66 17.52 -8.41
N ALA A 34 22.91 17.99 -7.19
CA ALA A 34 24.12 18.75 -6.83
C ALA A 34 25.41 17.92 -6.90
N ASN A 35 25.32 16.59 -6.70
CA ASN A 35 26.44 15.67 -6.93
C ASN A 35 26.69 15.40 -8.43
N ASN A 36 25.86 15.93 -9.33
CA ASN A 36 26.11 15.88 -10.77
C ASN A 36 26.94 17.10 -11.16
N GLU A 37 28.26 16.94 -11.18
CA GLU A 37 29.26 18.01 -11.41
C GLU A 37 29.02 18.83 -12.69
N ASN A 38 28.22 18.31 -13.63
CA ASN A 38 27.96 18.92 -14.93
C ASN A 38 26.61 19.66 -15.06
N ALA A 39 25.78 19.69 -14.00
CA ALA A 39 24.45 20.30 -14.08
C ALA A 39 24.48 21.80 -13.69
N PRO A 40 24.08 22.74 -14.59
CA PRO A 40 23.96 24.15 -14.24
C PRO A 40 22.95 24.35 -13.10
N PRO A 41 23.21 25.18 -12.08
CA PRO A 41 22.32 25.37 -10.93
C PRO A 41 20.87 25.73 -11.30
N GLN A 42 20.68 26.44 -12.41
CA GLN A 42 19.36 26.80 -12.94
C GLN A 42 18.59 25.59 -13.47
N MET A 43 19.27 24.63 -14.11
CA MET A 43 18.65 23.40 -14.62
C MET A 43 18.20 22.51 -13.45
N ILE A 44 18.97 22.46 -12.37
CA ILE A 44 18.62 21.73 -11.13
C ILE A 44 17.30 22.24 -10.56
N LEU A 45 17.18 23.56 -10.41
CA LEU A 45 15.98 24.19 -9.84
C LEU A 45 14.76 23.95 -10.74
N VAL A 46 14.90 24.10 -12.06
CA VAL A 46 13.81 23.86 -13.02
C VAL A 46 13.36 22.40 -12.97
N THR A 47 14.28 21.44 -13.04
CA THR A 47 13.95 20.01 -12.97
C THR A 47 13.26 19.65 -11.66
N GLN A 48 13.72 20.21 -10.53
CA GLN A 48 13.10 19.97 -9.23
C GLN A 48 11.68 20.55 -9.15
N VAL A 49 11.46 21.77 -9.63
CA VAL A 49 10.12 22.39 -9.65
C VAL A 49 9.17 21.58 -10.54
N ILE A 50 9.62 21.14 -11.71
CA ILE A 50 8.81 20.30 -12.60
C ILE A 50 8.51 18.97 -11.91
N MET A 51 9.52 18.27 -11.37
CA MET A 51 9.34 16.97 -10.70
C MET A 51 8.38 17.08 -9.51
N LEU A 52 8.60 18.02 -8.59
CA LEU A 52 7.75 18.21 -7.42
C LEU A 52 6.35 18.69 -7.82
N GLY A 53 6.24 19.57 -8.81
CA GLY A 53 4.98 20.04 -9.35
C GLY A 53 4.17 18.91 -9.97
N THR A 54 4.78 18.08 -10.81
CA THR A 54 4.15 16.91 -11.43
C THR A 54 3.74 15.88 -10.37
N LEU A 55 4.64 15.51 -9.46
CA LEU A 55 4.33 14.55 -8.40
C LEU A 55 3.25 15.07 -7.44
N GLY A 56 3.33 16.32 -7.01
CA GLY A 56 2.30 16.95 -6.17
C GLY A 56 0.95 17.02 -6.87
N CYS A 57 0.94 17.39 -8.17
CA CYS A 57 -0.28 17.39 -8.97
C CYS A 57 -0.89 15.99 -9.07
N MET A 58 -0.09 14.99 -9.43
CA MET A 58 -0.55 13.62 -9.69
C MET A 58 -0.97 12.90 -8.40
N TYR A 59 -0.23 13.07 -7.30
CA TYR A 59 -0.47 12.32 -6.06
C TYR A 59 -1.37 13.04 -5.04
N LEU A 60 -1.52 14.37 -5.11
CA LEU A 60 -2.33 15.13 -4.17
C LEU A 60 -3.50 15.83 -4.85
N PHE A 61 -3.24 16.69 -5.84
CA PHE A 61 -4.29 17.52 -6.43
C PHE A 61 -5.32 16.70 -7.18
N LEU A 62 -4.87 15.80 -8.06
CA LEU A 62 -5.74 15.00 -8.89
C LEU A 62 -6.67 14.09 -8.04
N PRO A 63 -6.18 13.21 -7.14
CA PRO A 63 -7.07 12.43 -6.29
C PRO A 63 -7.92 13.31 -5.36
N GLY A 64 -7.40 14.44 -4.89
CA GLY A 64 -8.15 15.42 -4.10
C GLY A 64 -9.37 15.97 -4.84
N ILE A 65 -9.21 16.36 -6.11
CA ILE A 65 -10.31 16.81 -6.98
C ILE A 65 -11.35 15.71 -7.15
N PHE A 66 -10.93 14.46 -7.39
CA PHE A 66 -11.85 13.33 -7.49
C PHE A 66 -12.63 13.12 -6.19
N ILE A 67 -11.97 13.20 -5.03
CA ILE A 67 -12.64 13.07 -3.72
C ILE A 67 -13.68 14.17 -3.55
N LEU A 68 -13.31 15.44 -3.76
CA LEU A 68 -14.22 16.58 -3.61
C LEU A 68 -15.41 16.47 -4.56
N PHE A 69 -15.17 16.10 -5.82
CA PHE A 69 -16.20 15.93 -6.83
C PHE A 69 -17.17 14.80 -6.47
N TYR A 70 -16.68 13.59 -6.17
CA TYR A 70 -17.53 12.43 -5.89
C TYR A 70 -18.16 12.42 -4.49
N GLN A 71 -17.69 13.27 -3.57
CA GLN A 71 -18.35 13.54 -2.29
C GLN A 71 -19.46 14.59 -2.38
N SER A 72 -19.49 15.40 -3.44
CA SER A 72 -20.50 16.45 -3.61
C SER A 72 -21.93 15.90 -3.55
N LYS A 73 -22.80 16.61 -2.83
CA LYS A 73 -24.23 16.28 -2.72
C LYS A 73 -24.91 16.27 -4.09
N HIS A 74 -24.48 17.16 -4.99
CA HIS A 74 -25.01 17.24 -6.35
C HIS A 74 -24.68 15.99 -7.16
N VAL A 75 -23.40 15.58 -7.17
CA VAL A 75 -22.98 14.36 -7.89
C VAL A 75 -23.64 13.12 -7.31
N LYS A 76 -23.77 13.04 -5.98
CA LYS A 76 -24.52 11.97 -5.33
C LYS A 76 -25.99 11.95 -5.81
N ALA A 77 -26.69 13.08 -5.75
CA ALA A 77 -28.09 13.18 -6.16
C ALA A 77 -28.29 12.82 -7.65
N THR A 78 -27.39 13.27 -8.52
CA THR A 78 -27.43 12.91 -9.96
C THR A 78 -27.18 11.42 -10.17
N CYS A 79 -26.22 10.81 -9.48
CA CYS A 79 -26.00 9.36 -9.54
C CYS A 79 -27.22 8.57 -9.02
N ASP A 80 -27.78 8.97 -7.88
CA ASP A 80 -28.92 8.30 -7.25
C ASP A 80 -30.19 8.45 -8.11
N TYR A 81 -30.34 9.56 -8.84
CA TYR A 81 -31.43 9.79 -9.78
C TYR A 81 -31.33 8.90 -11.03
N HIS A 82 -30.14 8.76 -11.61
CA HIS A 82 -29.94 7.98 -12.83
C HIS A 82 -29.80 6.46 -12.58
N ASP A 83 -29.34 6.04 -11.40
CA ASP A 83 -29.25 4.63 -11.01
C ASP A 83 -29.84 4.42 -9.61
N PRO A 84 -31.17 4.29 -9.49
CA PRO A 84 -31.85 4.14 -8.20
C PRO A 84 -31.67 2.74 -7.59
N HIS A 85 -31.06 1.80 -8.31
CA HIS A 85 -30.89 0.44 -7.83
C HIS A 85 -29.80 0.37 -6.77
N VAL A 86 -30.11 -0.28 -5.64
CA VAL A 86 -29.10 -0.59 -4.61
C VAL A 86 -28.06 -1.53 -5.20
N ARG A 87 -26.83 -1.03 -5.41
CA ARG A 87 -25.72 -1.83 -5.93
C ARG A 87 -25.06 -2.63 -4.82
N TRP A 88 -24.26 -3.62 -5.21
CA TRP A 88 -23.51 -4.45 -4.27
C TRP A 88 -22.54 -3.63 -3.38
N THR A 89 -22.09 -2.47 -3.87
CA THR A 89 -21.21 -1.55 -3.12
C THR A 89 -21.92 -0.80 -2.02
N ASP A 90 -23.25 -0.61 -2.13
CA ASP A 90 -24.03 0.14 -1.15
C ASP A 90 -24.41 -0.72 0.06
N LYS A 91 -24.33 -2.05 -0.10
CA LYS A 91 -24.57 -3.05 0.95
C LYS A 91 -23.42 -3.17 1.96
N CYS A 92 -22.26 -2.59 1.66
CA CYS A 92 -21.08 -2.65 2.52
C CYS A 92 -20.69 -1.23 2.97
N PRO A 93 -20.43 -1.00 4.26
CA PRO A 93 -19.89 0.28 4.72
C PRO A 93 -18.62 0.65 3.95
N LEU A 94 -18.52 1.91 3.52
CA LEU A 94 -17.43 2.40 2.68
C LEU A 94 -16.03 2.07 3.23
N PRO A 95 -15.75 2.17 4.55
CA PRO A 95 -14.46 1.78 5.09
C PRO A 95 -14.16 0.29 4.90
N VAL A 96 -15.14 -0.57 5.14
CA VAL A 96 -14.97 -2.02 4.99
C VAL A 96 -14.81 -2.41 3.51
N LEU A 97 -15.48 -1.68 2.61
CA LEU A 97 -15.28 -1.83 1.17
C LEU A 97 -13.84 -1.45 0.76
N ALA A 98 -13.29 -0.37 1.33
CA ALA A 98 -11.89 0.01 1.11
C ALA A 98 -10.92 -1.06 1.59
N LEU A 99 -11.14 -1.62 2.79
CA LEU A 99 -10.34 -2.72 3.30
C LEU A 99 -10.41 -3.96 2.40
N SER A 100 -11.61 -4.34 1.95
CA SER A 100 -11.79 -5.48 1.03
C SER A 100 -11.05 -5.26 -0.29
N LEU A 101 -11.16 -4.07 -0.89
CA LEU A 101 -10.43 -3.74 -2.12
C LEU A 101 -8.93 -3.67 -1.92
N MET A 102 -8.46 -3.21 -0.76
CA MET A 102 -7.04 -3.22 -0.40
C MET A 102 -6.50 -4.65 -0.30
N LEU A 103 -7.24 -5.57 0.31
CA LEU A 103 -6.89 -6.99 0.38
C LEU A 103 -6.89 -7.62 -1.02
N ALA A 104 -7.86 -7.29 -1.87
CA ALA A 104 -7.91 -7.75 -3.25
C ALA A 104 -6.72 -7.24 -4.07
N SER A 105 -6.36 -5.95 -3.92
CA SER A 105 -5.16 -5.40 -4.55
C SER A 105 -3.90 -6.07 -4.00
N GLY A 106 -3.85 -6.37 -2.70
CA GLY A 106 -2.73 -7.11 -2.11
C GLY A 106 -2.58 -8.51 -2.70
N ALA A 107 -3.67 -9.23 -2.92
CA ALA A 107 -3.64 -10.55 -3.56
C ALA A 107 -3.03 -10.47 -4.97
N PHE A 108 -3.40 -9.45 -5.74
CA PHE A 108 -2.83 -9.18 -7.06
C PHE A 108 -1.35 -8.76 -6.98
N SER A 109 -0.99 -7.89 -6.03
CA SER A 109 0.39 -7.47 -5.81
C SER A 109 1.31 -8.63 -5.45
N MET A 110 0.83 -9.63 -4.69
CA MET A 110 1.59 -10.84 -4.41
C MET A 110 1.84 -11.66 -5.67
N ILE A 111 0.86 -11.76 -6.57
CA ILE A 111 1.08 -12.44 -7.86
C ILE A 111 2.05 -11.63 -8.73
N TYR A 112 1.90 -10.31 -8.77
CA TYR A 112 2.81 -9.43 -9.51
C TYR A 112 4.25 -9.54 -9.00
N SER A 113 4.46 -9.72 -7.69
CA SER A 113 5.80 -9.88 -7.12
C SER A 113 6.53 -11.14 -7.60
N ALA A 114 5.82 -12.13 -8.14
CA ALA A 114 6.40 -13.29 -8.81
C ALA A 114 7.35 -12.90 -9.97
N SER A 115 7.11 -11.74 -10.61
CA SER A 115 7.98 -11.22 -11.66
C SER A 115 9.41 -10.92 -11.19
N TYR A 116 9.64 -10.81 -9.87
CA TYR A 116 10.94 -10.57 -9.25
C TYR A 116 11.60 -11.85 -8.70
N GLY A 117 11.42 -12.99 -9.38
CA GLY A 117 12.16 -14.23 -9.07
C GLY A 117 11.65 -15.02 -7.85
N PHE A 118 10.40 -14.80 -7.43
CA PHE A 118 9.78 -15.47 -6.29
C PHE A 118 10.57 -15.33 -4.97
N VAL A 119 11.19 -14.17 -4.76
CA VAL A 119 11.94 -13.89 -3.52
C VAL A 119 11.00 -13.29 -2.48
N VAL A 120 10.86 -13.99 -1.35
CA VAL A 120 9.93 -13.59 -0.28
C VAL A 120 10.63 -13.57 1.07
N PRO A 121 10.54 -12.47 1.84
CA PRO A 121 11.04 -12.43 3.20
C PRO A 121 10.11 -13.24 4.13
N PHE A 122 10.68 -14.19 4.86
CA PHE A 122 9.93 -15.05 5.77
C PHE A 122 10.74 -15.30 7.05
N PHE A 123 10.38 -14.63 8.15
CA PHE A 123 10.97 -14.84 9.49
C PHE A 123 12.51 -14.90 9.54
N GLY A 124 13.19 -13.96 8.87
CA GLY A 124 14.64 -13.93 8.90
C GLY A 124 15.32 -14.88 7.92
N ILE A 125 14.58 -15.44 6.96
CA ILE A 125 15.12 -16.13 5.78
C ILE A 125 14.51 -15.55 4.50
N LEU A 126 15.26 -15.61 3.40
CA LEU A 126 14.78 -15.26 2.06
C LEU A 126 14.45 -16.54 1.31
N LEU A 127 13.15 -16.82 1.17
CA LEU A 127 12.68 -17.95 0.37
C LEU A 127 12.75 -17.59 -1.11
N LYS A 128 13.17 -18.55 -1.94
CA LYS A 128 13.38 -18.38 -3.38
C LYS A 128 12.84 -19.58 -4.16
N GLY A 129 12.68 -19.41 -5.47
CA GLY A 129 12.26 -20.49 -6.37
C GLY A 129 10.90 -21.07 -5.98
N VAL A 130 10.79 -22.40 -5.96
CA VAL A 130 9.51 -23.10 -5.71
C VAL A 130 8.94 -22.79 -4.34
N ALA A 131 9.76 -22.74 -3.28
CA ALA A 131 9.28 -22.45 -1.93
C ALA A 131 8.70 -21.02 -1.83
N GLY A 132 9.36 -20.04 -2.44
CA GLY A 132 8.86 -18.68 -2.52
C GLY A 132 7.57 -18.58 -3.37
N ALA A 133 7.51 -19.30 -4.48
CA ALA A 133 6.32 -19.36 -5.34
C ALA A 133 5.09 -19.93 -4.60
N LEU A 134 5.27 -21.04 -3.89
CA LEU A 134 4.19 -21.64 -3.08
C LEU A 134 3.72 -20.68 -1.99
N LEU A 135 4.65 -20.00 -1.31
CA LEU A 135 4.29 -19.03 -0.29
C LEU A 135 3.51 -17.84 -0.88
N ILE A 136 3.96 -17.29 -2.01
CA ILE A 136 3.24 -16.23 -2.74
C ILE A 136 1.80 -16.66 -3.06
N LEU A 137 1.62 -17.86 -3.61
CA LEU A 137 0.29 -18.38 -3.95
C LEU A 137 -0.60 -18.54 -2.71
N ILE A 138 -0.07 -19.09 -1.62
CA ILE A 138 -0.80 -19.25 -0.35
C ILE A 138 -1.24 -17.88 0.18
N ILE A 139 -0.35 -16.89 0.19
CA ILE A 139 -0.66 -15.54 0.68
C ILE A 139 -1.68 -14.86 -0.23
N SER A 140 -1.54 -14.99 -1.55
CA SER A 140 -2.47 -14.42 -2.51
C SER A 140 -3.89 -15.00 -2.34
N LEU A 141 -4.01 -16.32 -2.20
CA LEU A 141 -5.29 -16.98 -1.93
C LEU A 141 -5.88 -16.56 -0.57
N LEU A 142 -5.04 -16.43 0.45
CA LEU A 142 -5.45 -15.94 1.77
C LEU A 142 -5.98 -14.51 1.70
N PHE A 143 -5.31 -13.62 0.97
CA PHE A 143 -5.75 -12.23 0.79
C PHE A 143 -7.03 -12.14 -0.05
N ALA A 144 -7.17 -12.96 -1.10
CA ALA A 144 -8.40 -13.05 -1.87
C ALA A 144 -9.58 -13.53 -1.02
N TYR A 145 -9.36 -14.56 -0.20
CA TYR A 145 -10.36 -15.05 0.75
C TYR A 145 -10.73 -13.99 1.79
N LEU A 146 -9.74 -13.35 2.42
CA LEU A 146 -9.98 -12.30 3.41
C LEU A 146 -10.67 -11.08 2.80
N SER A 147 -10.37 -10.72 1.55
CA SER A 147 -11.07 -9.66 0.82
C SER A 147 -12.57 -9.96 0.71
N TRP A 148 -12.91 -11.16 0.26
CA TRP A 148 -14.30 -11.60 0.16
C TRP A 148 -14.98 -11.69 1.54
N ALA A 149 -14.32 -12.28 2.53
CA ALA A 149 -14.88 -12.46 3.86
C ALA A 149 -15.08 -11.12 4.60
N THR A 150 -14.18 -10.17 4.38
CA THR A 150 -14.28 -8.77 4.85
C THR A 150 -15.46 -8.07 4.20
N TYR A 151 -15.63 -8.21 2.88
CA TYR A 151 -16.80 -7.68 2.18
C TYR A 151 -18.12 -8.26 2.71
N LYS A 152 -18.10 -9.53 3.13
CA LYS A 152 -19.22 -10.19 3.81
C LYS A 152 -19.33 -9.87 5.31
N LEU A 153 -18.53 -8.94 5.84
CA LEU A 153 -18.54 -8.49 7.23
C LEU A 153 -18.40 -9.63 8.27
N LYS A 154 -17.74 -10.73 7.90
CA LYS A 154 -17.54 -11.86 8.82
C LYS A 154 -16.57 -11.48 9.94
N MET A 155 -16.95 -11.69 11.19
CA MET A 155 -16.09 -11.36 12.34
C MET A 155 -14.77 -12.14 12.33
N ALA A 156 -14.77 -13.38 11.84
CA ALA A 156 -13.56 -14.17 11.64
C ALA A 156 -12.58 -13.49 10.66
N ALA A 157 -13.07 -12.77 9.65
CA ALA A 157 -12.23 -12.04 8.70
C ALA A 157 -11.54 -10.84 9.34
N TRP A 158 -12.20 -10.19 10.30
CA TRP A 158 -11.60 -9.09 11.06
C TRP A 158 -10.40 -9.58 11.88
N TRP A 159 -10.57 -10.66 12.66
CA TRP A 159 -9.48 -11.29 13.40
C TRP A 159 -8.39 -11.83 12.47
N GLY A 160 -8.78 -12.54 11.41
CA GLY A 160 -7.86 -13.10 10.44
C GLY A 160 -7.00 -12.03 9.79
N THR A 161 -7.58 -10.89 9.40
CA THR A 161 -6.84 -9.78 8.80
C THR A 161 -5.85 -9.16 9.78
N ILE A 162 -6.22 -8.96 11.05
CA ILE A 162 -5.28 -8.48 12.08
C ILE A 162 -4.14 -9.47 12.26
N ALA A 163 -4.45 -10.75 12.46
CA ALA A 163 -3.45 -11.79 12.69
C ALA A 163 -2.46 -11.86 11.53
N VAL A 164 -2.97 -11.83 10.30
CA VAL A 164 -2.18 -11.88 9.07
C VAL A 164 -1.27 -10.66 8.93
N TYR A 165 -1.78 -9.44 9.11
CA TYR A 165 -0.96 -8.23 9.01
C TYR A 165 0.10 -8.14 10.10
N VAL A 166 -0.24 -8.53 11.33
CA VAL A 166 0.73 -8.57 12.44
C VAL A 166 1.79 -9.63 12.18
N LEU A 167 1.40 -10.83 11.75
CA LEU A 167 2.33 -11.92 11.45
C LEU A 167 3.31 -11.54 10.32
N PHE A 168 2.80 -10.98 9.21
CA PHE A 168 3.65 -10.52 8.12
C PHE A 168 4.50 -9.31 8.51
N GLY A 169 3.95 -8.41 9.32
CA GLY A 169 4.69 -7.29 9.91
C GLY A 169 5.89 -7.77 10.73
N VAL A 170 5.67 -8.69 11.67
CA VAL A 170 6.71 -9.30 12.50
C VAL A 170 7.74 -10.05 11.65
N SER A 171 7.29 -10.87 10.69
CA SER A 171 8.17 -11.57 9.74
C SER A 171 9.09 -10.59 8.99
N THR A 172 8.51 -9.49 8.51
CA THR A 172 9.22 -8.45 7.76
C THR A 172 10.22 -7.72 8.65
N ILE A 173 9.83 -7.34 9.86
CA ILE A 173 10.71 -6.72 10.86
C ILE A 173 11.89 -7.64 11.15
N ILE A 174 11.65 -8.91 11.50
CA ILE A 174 12.72 -9.89 11.79
C ILE A 174 13.67 -10.03 10.60
N THR A 175 13.12 -10.06 9.38
CA THR A 175 13.94 -10.24 8.17
C THR A 175 14.81 -9.02 7.88
N PHE A 176 14.24 -7.82 7.87
CA PHE A 176 15.00 -6.59 7.59
C PHE A 176 15.79 -6.06 8.79
N SER A 177 15.65 -6.64 9.97
CA SER A 177 16.61 -6.49 11.07
C SER A 177 17.90 -7.30 10.85
N ARG A 178 17.89 -8.27 9.94
CA ARG A 178 19.05 -9.15 9.64
C ARG A 178 19.64 -8.91 8.27
N PHE A 179 18.81 -8.57 7.29
CA PHE A 179 19.21 -8.32 5.91
C PHE A 179 19.02 -6.85 5.55
N SER A 180 19.96 -6.29 4.78
CA SER A 180 19.75 -4.97 4.19
C SER A 180 18.71 -5.07 3.06
N MET A 181 18.05 -3.95 2.77
CA MET A 181 17.15 -3.88 1.62
C MET A 181 17.90 -4.13 0.30
N LEU A 182 19.19 -3.76 0.25
CA LEU A 182 20.04 -3.95 -0.92
C LEU A 182 20.32 -5.44 -1.17
N ASP A 183 20.55 -6.23 -0.12
CA ASP A 183 20.69 -7.69 -0.23
C ASP A 183 19.41 -8.33 -0.75
N PHE A 184 18.25 -7.84 -0.31
CA PHE A 184 16.97 -8.30 -0.84
C PHE A 184 16.82 -8.05 -2.35
N TYR A 185 17.22 -6.87 -2.84
CA TYR A 185 17.20 -6.57 -4.28
C TYR A 185 18.23 -7.38 -5.08
N ARG A 186 19.41 -7.65 -4.53
CA ARG A 186 20.40 -8.57 -5.14
C ARG A 186 19.77 -9.93 -5.39
N GLU A 187 19.06 -10.45 -4.40
CA GLU A 187 18.44 -11.77 -4.48
C GLU A 187 17.27 -11.82 -5.47
N MET A 188 16.61 -10.69 -5.72
CA MET A 188 15.62 -10.53 -6.79
C MET A 188 16.23 -10.51 -8.20
N ASN A 189 17.54 -10.68 -8.35
CA ASN A 189 18.30 -10.62 -9.62
C ASN A 189 18.19 -9.26 -10.32
N PHE A 190 18.17 -8.16 -9.54
CA PHE A 190 18.30 -6.82 -10.13
C PHE A 190 19.67 -6.65 -10.81
N PRO A 191 19.75 -5.96 -11.95
CA PRO A 191 21.03 -5.70 -12.62
C PRO A 191 22.01 -4.96 -11.71
N ASP A 192 23.27 -5.41 -11.68
CA ASP A 192 24.32 -4.84 -10.82
C ASP A 192 24.51 -3.33 -11.03
N GLU A 193 24.33 -2.85 -12.27
CA GLU A 193 24.40 -1.42 -12.57
C GLU A 193 23.34 -0.62 -11.80
N GLN A 194 22.11 -1.12 -11.72
CA GLN A 194 21.04 -0.48 -10.96
C GLN A 194 21.32 -0.53 -9.46
N LEU A 195 21.82 -1.66 -8.96
CA LEU A 195 22.17 -1.82 -7.55
C LEU A 195 23.28 -0.84 -7.13
N ARG A 196 24.31 -0.64 -7.97
CA ARG A 196 25.38 0.35 -7.72
C ARG A 196 24.85 1.77 -7.68
N ILE A 197 23.86 2.11 -8.51
CA ILE A 197 23.21 3.43 -8.46
C ILE A 197 22.45 3.58 -7.14
N LEU A 198 21.67 2.58 -6.72
CA LEU A 198 20.94 2.62 -5.45
C LEU A 198 21.89 2.73 -4.25
N GLU A 199 22.99 1.97 -4.25
CA GLU A 199 24.03 2.01 -3.21
C GLU A 199 24.61 3.42 -3.07
N LYS A 200 24.97 4.07 -4.20
CA LYS A 200 25.50 5.44 -4.21
C LYS A 200 24.55 6.49 -3.64
N THR A 201 23.23 6.25 -3.69
CA THR A 201 22.26 7.20 -3.12
C THR A 201 22.16 7.11 -1.60
N GLY A 202 22.61 6.00 -0.98
CA GLY A 202 22.49 5.75 0.45
C GLY A 202 21.05 5.62 0.96
N VAL A 203 20.03 5.68 0.10
CA VAL A 203 18.61 5.63 0.50
C VAL A 203 18.28 4.32 1.19
N LEU A 204 18.72 3.20 0.60
CA LEU A 204 18.42 1.87 1.12
C LEU A 204 19.13 1.56 2.44
N GLU A 205 20.31 2.14 2.66
CA GLU A 205 21.09 1.95 3.89
C GLU A 205 20.50 2.76 5.06
N ASN A 206 20.02 3.97 4.77
CA ASN A 206 19.39 4.85 5.77
C ASN A 206 17.93 4.47 6.04
N MET A 207 17.34 3.56 5.24
CA MET A 207 15.95 3.15 5.39
C MET A 207 15.79 2.15 6.54
N ASN A 208 15.30 2.63 7.68
CA ASN A 208 14.93 1.78 8.81
C ASN A 208 13.62 1.04 8.53
N MET A 209 13.71 -0.03 7.72
CA MET A 209 12.60 -0.90 7.35
C MET A 209 11.83 -1.46 8.56
N PRO A 210 12.48 -1.96 9.64
CA PRO A 210 11.79 -2.37 10.85
C PRO A 210 10.88 -1.29 11.44
N LEU A 211 11.37 -0.05 11.55
CA LEU A 211 10.59 1.07 12.08
C LEU A 211 9.42 1.41 11.16
N MET A 212 9.65 1.49 9.85
CA MET A 212 8.61 1.81 8.87
C MET A 212 7.48 0.78 8.87
N VAL A 213 7.83 -0.50 8.88
CA VAL A 213 6.87 -1.60 8.96
C VAL A 213 6.14 -1.57 10.29
N GLY A 214 6.86 -1.35 11.40
CA GLY A 214 6.26 -1.22 12.73
C GLY A 214 5.21 -0.11 12.81
N VAL A 215 5.53 1.09 12.31
CA VAL A 215 4.59 2.22 12.24
C VAL A 215 3.42 1.87 11.32
N GLY A 216 3.67 1.28 10.15
CA GLY A 216 2.63 0.88 9.20
C GLY A 216 1.64 -0.13 9.80
N VAL A 217 2.15 -1.15 10.49
CA VAL A 217 1.33 -2.15 11.21
C VAL A 217 0.54 -1.48 12.32
N ALA A 218 1.13 -0.58 13.10
CA ALA A 218 0.43 0.13 14.17
C ALA A 218 -0.74 0.98 13.63
N VAL A 219 -0.51 1.74 12.55
CA VAL A 219 -1.55 2.52 11.87
C VAL A 219 -2.65 1.60 11.33
N PHE A 220 -2.28 0.49 10.70
CA PHE A 220 -3.24 -0.48 10.17
C PHE A 220 -4.09 -1.13 11.27
N VAL A 221 -3.48 -1.53 12.39
CA VAL A 221 -4.20 -2.08 13.54
C VAL A 221 -5.14 -1.02 14.13
N GLY A 222 -4.71 0.24 14.25
CA GLY A 222 -5.57 1.35 14.67
C GLY A 222 -6.80 1.50 13.76
N TYR A 223 -6.59 1.43 12.44
CA TYR A 223 -7.68 1.41 11.47
C TYR A 223 -8.61 0.20 11.65
N MET A 224 -8.07 -1.00 11.85
CA MET A 224 -8.84 -2.22 12.10
C MET A 224 -9.69 -2.12 13.37
N LEU A 225 -9.17 -1.54 14.45
CA LEU A 225 -9.91 -1.27 15.68
C LEU A 225 -11.08 -0.30 15.42
N TRP A 226 -10.86 0.74 14.61
CA TRP A 226 -11.92 1.68 14.25
C TRP A 226 -13.03 1.08 13.39
N VAL A 227 -12.69 0.21 12.41
CA VAL A 227 -13.71 -0.45 11.57
C VAL A 227 -14.40 -1.63 12.27
N ARG A 228 -13.89 -2.11 13.42
CA ARG A 228 -14.46 -3.22 14.19
C ARG A 228 -15.97 -3.06 14.43
N LYS A 229 -16.44 -1.83 14.68
CA LYS A 229 -17.85 -1.52 14.91
C LYS A 229 -18.78 -2.02 13.81
N TYR A 230 -18.32 -2.02 12.55
CA TYR A 230 -19.12 -2.49 11.41
C TYR A 230 -19.29 -4.01 11.41
N PHE A 231 -18.26 -4.74 11.82
CA PHE A 231 -18.32 -6.21 11.94
C PHE A 231 -19.20 -6.64 13.12
N VAL A 232 -19.07 -5.97 14.27
CA VAL A 232 -19.91 -6.24 15.45
C VAL A 232 -21.38 -5.96 15.15
N ALA A 233 -21.68 -4.84 14.49
CA ALA A 233 -23.05 -4.52 14.10
C ALA A 233 -23.66 -5.60 13.19
N GLN A 234 -22.88 -6.19 12.30
CA GLN A 234 -23.34 -7.29 11.45
C GLN A 234 -23.63 -8.57 12.25
N VAL A 235 -22.78 -8.94 13.21
CA VAL A 235 -22.98 -10.12 14.08
C VAL A 235 -24.28 -9.99 14.87
N VAL A 236 -24.53 -8.81 15.44
CA VAL A 236 -25.76 -8.52 16.18
C VAL A 236 -26.97 -8.60 15.24
N ALA A 237 -26.86 -8.06 14.01
CA ALA A 237 -27.93 -8.09 13.03
C ALA A 237 -28.21 -9.48 12.44
N SER A 238 -27.21 -10.36 12.35
CA SER A 238 -27.37 -11.73 11.84
C SER A 238 -27.93 -12.70 12.86
N GLY A 239 -28.07 -12.31 14.12
CA GLY A 239 -28.72 -13.13 15.14
C GLY A 239 -28.01 -14.45 15.40
N ASP A 240 -26.67 -14.45 15.48
CA ASP A 240 -25.95 -15.55 16.13
C ASP A 240 -26.28 -15.51 17.63
N SER A 241 -27.45 -16.07 17.96
CA SER A 241 -27.78 -16.73 19.22
C SER A 241 -27.12 -18.09 19.28
#